data_AF-A0A498BTE0-F1
#
_entry.id   AF-A0A498BTE0-F1
#
_cell.length_a   1.000
_cell.length_b   1.000
_cell.length_c   1.000
_cell.angle_alpha   90.00
_cell.angle_beta   90.00
_cell.angle_gamma   90.00
#
_symmetry.space_group_name_H-M   'P 1'
#
loop_
_entity.id
_entity.type
_entity.pdbx_description
1 polymer ?
#
loop_
_entity_poly.entity_id
_entity_poly.type
_entity_poly.pdbx_seq_one_letter_code
_entity_poly.pdbx_strand_id
1 'polypeptide(L)'
;MTDTQRLDNPIYRARRRAGLTLEEAAEWLGIHPGTLYRQETGRHRVSGPVLRALELRAGDLAQMHPAWEGWEIRPDGRLYDQALSARMARTPAELRTIWLELQLLAEHRRQIRELQNHKRTTIKQLMHRILALLGRSK
;
A
#
# COMPACT_ATOMS: atom_id res chain seq x y z
N MET A 1 16.07 20.72 -24.36
CA MET A 1 15.96 20.29 -22.96
C MET A 1 17.36 20.29 -22.39
N THR A 2 17.59 21.00 -21.28
CA THR A 2 18.94 21.16 -20.72
C THR A 2 19.39 19.86 -20.03
N ASP A 3 20.67 19.50 -20.11
CA ASP A 3 21.22 18.30 -19.45
C ASP A 3 20.88 18.23 -17.96
N THR A 4 20.74 19.40 -17.31
CA THR A 4 20.33 19.55 -15.92
C THR A 4 18.96 18.91 -15.63
N GLN A 5 17.97 19.07 -16.51
CA GLN A 5 16.62 18.50 -16.31
C GLN A 5 16.60 16.97 -16.36
N ARG A 6 17.55 16.37 -17.07
CA ARG A 6 17.70 14.91 -17.13
C ARG A 6 18.38 14.38 -15.87
N LEU A 7 19.38 15.09 -15.35
CA LEU A 7 20.10 14.72 -14.12
C LEU A 7 19.17 14.71 -12.89
N ASP A 8 18.14 15.55 -12.89
CA ASP A 8 17.14 15.62 -11.80
C ASP A 8 15.99 14.62 -11.95
N ASN A 9 15.92 13.90 -13.07
CA ASN A 9 14.84 12.94 -13.30
C ASN A 9 14.99 11.71 -12.38
N PRO A 10 13.94 11.32 -11.64
CA PRO A 10 14.02 10.24 -10.66
C PRO A 10 14.29 8.87 -11.30
N ILE A 11 13.76 8.60 -12.50
CA ILE A 11 14.03 7.36 -13.24
C ILE A 11 15.49 7.30 -13.67
N TYR A 12 16.02 8.40 -14.19
CA TYR A 12 17.44 8.48 -14.56
C TYR A 12 18.33 8.17 -13.35
N ARG A 13 18.07 8.84 -12.22
CA ARG A 13 18.83 8.62 -10.97
C ARG A 13 18.70 7.19 -10.45
N ALA A 14 17.50 6.62 -10.44
CA ALA A 14 17.26 5.25 -9.98
C ALA A 14 18.00 4.23 -10.86
N ARG A 15 17.93 4.35 -12.19
CA ARG A 15 18.68 3.49 -13.11
C ARG A 15 20.19 3.58 -12.90
N ARG A 16 20.73 4.79 -12.75
CA ARG A 16 22.16 4.98 -12.50
C ARG A 16 22.60 4.41 -11.17
N ARG A 17 21.79 4.52 -10.11
CA ARG A 17 22.02 3.85 -8.81
C ARG A 17 21.99 2.33 -8.94
N ALA A 18 21.12 1.79 -9.79
CA ALA A 18 21.08 0.36 -10.11
C ALA A 18 22.25 -0.13 -10.97
N GLY A 19 23.13 0.77 -11.44
CA GLY A 19 24.28 0.41 -12.27
C GLY A 19 23.94 -0.04 -13.68
N LEU A 20 22.74 0.26 -14.19
CA LEU A 20 22.27 -0.24 -15.49
C LEU A 20 22.42 0.78 -16.62
N THR A 21 22.76 0.30 -17.80
CA THR A 21 22.59 1.03 -19.07
C THR A 21 21.10 1.19 -19.41
N LEU A 22 20.78 2.03 -20.39
CA LEU A 22 19.38 2.26 -20.78
C LEU A 22 18.75 0.98 -21.33
N GLU A 23 19.51 0.23 -22.13
CA GLU A 23 19.13 -1.00 -22.80
C GLU A 23 18.90 -2.12 -21.79
N GLU A 24 19.85 -2.35 -20.88
CA GLU A 24 19.71 -3.36 -19.81
C GLU A 24 18.52 -3.08 -18.90
N ALA A 25 18.30 -1.80 -18.54
CA ALA A 25 17.17 -1.41 -17.73
C ALA A 25 15.83 -1.63 -18.46
N ALA A 26 15.77 -1.30 -19.75
CA ALA A 26 14.57 -1.49 -20.56
C ALA A 26 14.23 -2.96 -20.75
N GLU A 27 15.25 -3.80 -21.00
CA GLU A 27 15.12 -5.26 -21.07
C GLU A 27 14.61 -5.83 -19.74
N TRP A 28 15.25 -5.47 -18.63
CA TRP A 28 14.85 -5.94 -17.30
C TRP A 28 13.41 -5.53 -16.92
N LEU A 29 12.99 -4.33 -17.34
CA LEU A 29 11.63 -3.81 -17.13
C LEU A 29 10.60 -4.38 -18.11
N GLY A 30 11.02 -5.10 -19.16
CA GLY A 30 10.12 -5.57 -20.23
C GLY A 30 9.50 -4.44 -21.06
N ILE A 31 10.20 -3.31 -21.24
CA ILE A 31 9.72 -2.16 -22.01
C ILE A 31 10.69 -1.77 -23.13
N HIS A 32 10.20 -1.05 -24.13
CA HIS A 32 11.08 -0.53 -25.19
C HIS A 32 12.04 0.55 -24.66
N PRO A 33 13.34 0.56 -25.04
CA PRO A 33 14.32 1.56 -24.57
C PRO A 33 13.89 3.01 -24.82
N GLY A 34 13.24 3.27 -25.96
CA GLY A 34 12.66 4.58 -26.28
C GLY A 34 11.58 5.05 -25.30
N THR A 35 10.82 4.14 -24.69
CA THR A 35 9.84 4.48 -23.65
C THR A 35 10.55 4.94 -22.38
N LEU A 36 11.59 4.23 -21.95
CA LEU A 36 12.40 4.62 -20.80
C LEU A 36 13.12 5.95 -21.04
N TYR A 37 13.74 6.12 -22.21
CA TYR A 37 14.42 7.36 -22.61
C TYR A 37 13.47 8.58 -22.59
N ARG A 38 12.25 8.43 -23.11
CA ARG A 38 11.24 9.50 -23.08
C ARG A 38 10.83 9.88 -21.66
N GLN A 39 10.78 8.93 -20.73
CA GLN A 39 10.51 9.22 -19.33
C GLN A 39 11.71 9.90 -18.64
N GLU A 40 12.95 9.44 -18.89
CA GLU A 40 14.17 10.09 -18.38
C GLU A 40 14.34 11.52 -18.87
N THR A 41 13.95 11.75 -20.12
CA THR A 41 13.99 13.06 -20.76
C THR A 41 12.70 13.85 -20.52
N GLY A 42 11.83 13.48 -19.59
CA GLY A 42 10.63 14.25 -19.24
C GLY A 42 9.61 14.46 -20.36
N ARG A 43 9.83 13.88 -21.56
CA ARG A 43 8.88 13.89 -22.67
C ARG A 43 7.62 13.09 -22.33
N HIS A 44 7.74 12.14 -21.41
CA HIS A 44 6.64 11.44 -20.79
C HIS A 44 6.72 11.55 -19.27
N ARG A 45 5.54 11.52 -18.63
CA ARG A 45 5.41 11.46 -17.19
C ARG A 45 6.14 10.22 -16.65
N VAL A 46 6.82 10.38 -15.52
CA VAL A 46 7.45 9.29 -14.77
C VAL A 46 6.40 8.27 -14.35
N SER A 47 6.61 7.01 -14.75
CA SER A 47 5.77 5.90 -14.32
C SER A 47 6.19 5.43 -12.93
N GLY A 48 5.24 5.46 -11.98
CA GLY A 48 5.47 5.01 -10.60
C GLY A 48 5.99 3.57 -10.51
N PRO A 49 5.37 2.59 -11.21
CA PRO A 49 5.88 1.22 -11.24
C PRO A 49 7.29 1.08 -11.81
N VAL A 50 7.63 1.81 -12.88
CA VAL A 50 8.98 1.79 -13.48
C VAL A 50 10.01 2.33 -12.50
N LEU A 51 9.70 3.47 -11.86
CA LEU A 51 10.57 4.06 -10.84
C LEU A 51 10.78 3.08 -9.68
N ARG A 52 9.70 2.52 -9.14
CA ARG A 52 9.78 1.60 -7.99
C ARG A 52 10.58 0.33 -8.32
N ALA A 53 10.41 -0.23 -9.51
CA ALA A 53 11.18 -1.39 -9.94
C ALA A 53 12.68 -1.08 -10.00
N LEU A 54 13.07 0.07 -10.59
CA LEU A 54 14.47 0.49 -10.64
C LEU A 54 15.06 0.78 -9.25
N GLU A 55 14.28 1.37 -8.35
CA GLU A 55 14.68 1.58 -6.95
C GLU A 55 14.94 0.25 -6.23
N LEU A 56 14.01 -0.71 -6.35
CA LEU A 56 14.21 -2.06 -5.81
C LEU A 56 15.46 -2.73 -6.39
N ARG A 57 15.69 -2.58 -7.70
CA ARG A 57 16.89 -3.11 -8.37
C ARG A 57 18.18 -2.43 -7.88
N ALA A 58 18.10 -1.17 -7.49
CA ALA A 58 19.19 -0.42 -6.85
C ALA A 58 19.39 -0.77 -5.37
N GLY A 59 18.65 -1.75 -4.83
CA GLY A 59 18.72 -2.13 -3.42
C GLY A 59 17.93 -1.21 -2.48
N ASP A 60 17.13 -0.30 -3.03
CA ASP A 60 16.22 0.53 -2.25
C ASP A 60 14.94 -0.25 -1.92
N LEU A 61 15.02 -0.99 -0.81
CA LEU A 61 13.90 -1.75 -0.25
C LEU A 61 12.80 -0.85 0.35
N ALA A 62 12.86 0.47 0.13
CA ALA A 62 12.19 1.54 0.86
C ALA A 62 12.72 1.76 2.29
N GLN A 63 12.58 3.00 2.74
CA GLN A 63 12.77 3.35 4.14
C GLN A 63 11.80 2.50 4.98
N MET A 64 12.36 1.67 5.85
CA MET A 64 11.60 0.94 6.84
C MET A 64 10.75 1.95 7.60
N HIS A 65 9.42 1.75 7.60
CA HIS A 65 8.51 2.68 8.28
C HIS A 65 8.97 2.82 9.74
N PRO A 66 9.02 4.03 10.35
CA PRO A 66 9.59 4.21 11.69
C PRO A 66 9.04 3.27 12.76
N ALA A 67 7.77 2.85 12.63
CA ALA A 67 7.16 1.83 13.49
C ALA A 67 7.84 0.45 13.48
N TRP A 68 8.73 0.19 12.52
CA TRP A 68 9.50 -1.04 12.35
C TRP A 68 10.97 -0.86 12.74
N GLU A 69 11.36 0.32 13.22
CA GLU A 69 12.71 0.58 13.73
C GLU A 69 13.02 -0.34 14.92
N GLY A 70 14.17 -1.02 14.87
CA GLY A 70 14.56 -2.03 15.86
C GLY A 70 14.01 -3.44 15.61
N TRP A 71 13.25 -3.67 14.54
CA TRP A 71 12.78 -5.00 14.18
C TRP A 71 13.83 -5.75 13.35
N GLU A 72 14.08 -7.02 13.69
CA GLU A 72 15.10 -7.87 13.06
C GLU A 72 14.53 -9.25 12.72
N ILE A 73 14.77 -9.73 11.49
CA ILE A 73 14.56 -11.14 11.15
C ILE A 73 15.89 -11.86 11.35
N ARG A 74 15.94 -12.79 12.30
CA ARG A 74 17.16 -13.56 12.58
C ARG A 74 17.29 -14.79 11.67
N PRO A 75 18.44 -15.47 11.64
CA PRO A 75 18.65 -16.66 10.81
C PRO A 75 17.67 -17.82 11.08
N ASP A 76 16.97 -17.81 12.22
CA ASP A 76 15.91 -18.76 12.56
C ASP A 76 14.55 -18.43 11.87
N GLY A 77 14.50 -17.36 11.07
CA GLY A 77 13.31 -16.90 10.37
C GLY A 77 12.25 -16.24 11.27
N ARG A 78 12.59 -15.96 12.54
CA ARG A 78 11.68 -15.28 13.48
C ARG A 78 11.91 -13.77 13.47
N LEU A 79 10.81 -13.04 13.69
CA LEU A 79 10.83 -11.59 13.79
C LEU A 79 10.95 -11.17 15.26
N TYR A 80 11.99 -10.39 15.56
CA TYR A 80 12.30 -9.86 16.88
C TYR A 80 12.10 -8.34 16.88
N ASP A 81 11.67 -7.81 18.02
CA ASP A 81 11.61 -6.37 18.29
C ASP A 81 12.63 -6.07 19.39
N GLN A 82 13.51 -5.08 19.19
CA GLN A 82 14.47 -4.67 20.22
C GLN A 82 13.81 -4.10 21.49
N ALA A 83 12.61 -3.54 21.40
CA ALA A 83 11.88 -2.96 22.54
C ALA A 83 11.13 -4.01 23.39
N LEU A 84 10.77 -5.15 22.78
CA LEU A 84 10.11 -6.25 23.46
C LEU A 84 11.15 -7.35 23.74
N SER A 85 11.38 -7.65 25.02
CA SER A 85 12.29 -8.72 25.47
C SER A 85 12.16 -10.00 24.60
N ALA A 86 13.26 -10.76 24.43
CA ALA A 86 13.38 -11.96 23.60
C ALA A 86 12.25 -13.01 23.72
N ARG A 87 11.38 -12.88 24.71
CA ARG A 87 10.14 -13.63 24.96
C ARG A 87 9.00 -13.34 23.98
N MET A 88 9.06 -12.28 23.17
CA MET A 88 7.99 -11.87 22.23
C MET A 88 8.38 -12.00 20.75
N ALA A 89 9.37 -12.82 20.42
CA ALA A 89 9.68 -13.17 19.03
C ALA A 89 8.45 -13.79 18.35
N ARG A 90 7.93 -13.14 17.31
CA ARG A 90 6.72 -13.60 16.60
C ARG A 90 7.11 -14.42 15.39
N THR A 91 6.48 -15.58 15.25
CA THR A 91 6.63 -16.38 14.02
C THR A 91 5.85 -15.75 12.86
N PRO A 92 6.23 -16.02 11.59
CA PRO A 92 5.44 -15.59 10.43
C PRO A 92 3.98 -16.09 10.45
N ALA A 93 3.70 -17.21 11.13
CA ALA A 93 2.34 -17.69 11.35
C ALA A 93 1.56 -16.78 12.32
N GLU A 94 2.17 -16.37 13.44
CA GLU A 94 1.55 -15.45 14.39
C GLU A 94 1.28 -14.08 13.81
N LEU A 95 2.19 -13.55 12.97
CA LEU A 95 1.96 -12.28 12.26
C LEU A 95 0.78 -12.38 11.29
N ARG A 96 0.62 -13.52 10.61
CA ARG A 96 -0.55 -13.78 9.75
C ARG A 96 -1.84 -13.84 10.55
N THR A 97 -1.82 -14.41 11.76
CA THR A 97 -2.99 -14.42 12.65
C THR A 97 -3.40 -13.01 13.04
N ILE A 98 -2.45 -12.14 13.42
CA ILE A 98 -2.74 -10.74 13.75
C ILE A 98 -3.40 -10.02 12.57
N TRP A 99 -2.90 -10.25 11.35
CA TRP A 99 -3.49 -9.66 10.14
C TRP A 99 -4.93 -10.13 9.92
N LEU A 100 -5.19 -11.44 10.08
CA LEU A 100 -6.51 -12.02 9.93
C LEU A 100 -7.48 -11.46 11.00
N GLU A 101 -7.04 -11.34 12.24
CA GLU A 101 -7.81 -10.76 13.34
C GLU A 101 -8.20 -9.30 13.05
N LEU A 102 -7.27 -8.49 12.54
CA LEU A 102 -7.55 -7.11 12.15
C LEU A 102 -8.56 -7.03 10.99
N GLN A 103 -8.48 -7.93 10.01
CA GLN A 103 -9.46 -8.00 8.91
C GLN A 103 -10.85 -8.37 9.43
N LEU A 104 -10.94 -9.37 10.31
CA LEU A 104 -12.21 -9.78 10.93
C LEU A 104 -12.81 -8.64 11.76
N LEU A 105 -12.00 -7.91 12.53
CA LEU A 105 -12.46 -6.74 13.28
C LEU A 105 -12.99 -5.63 12.37
N ALA A 106 -12.32 -5.38 11.24
CA ALA A 106 -12.78 -4.39 10.27
C ALA A 106 -14.14 -4.79 9.65
N GLU A 107 -14.31 -6.07 9.33
CA GLU A 107 -15.56 -6.59 8.77
C GLU A 107 -16.69 -6.54 9.81
N HIS A 108 -16.45 -6.94 11.06
CA HIS A 108 -17.44 -6.80 12.12
C HIS A 108 -17.86 -5.34 12.35
N ARG A 109 -16.92 -4.39 12.31
CA ARG A 109 -17.24 -2.95 12.38
C ARG A 109 -18.10 -2.49 11.20
N ARG A 110 -17.90 -3.06 10.01
CA ARG A 110 -18.75 -2.79 8.85
C ARG A 110 -20.15 -3.34 9.07
N GLN A 111 -20.29 -4.60 9.47
CA GLN A 111 -21.57 -5.25 9.74
C GLN A 111 -22.38 -4.50 10.82
N ILE A 112 -21.72 -4.07 11.90
CA ILE A 112 -22.37 -3.26 12.95
C ILE A 112 -22.94 -1.97 12.37
N ARG A 113 -22.20 -1.28 11.50
CA ARG A 113 -22.68 -0.05 10.85
C ARG A 113 -23.88 -0.33 9.94
N GLU A 114 -23.84 -1.41 9.18
CA GLU A 114 -24.95 -1.82 8.30
C GLU A 114 -26.22 -2.15 9.10
N LEU A 115 -26.09 -2.91 10.20
CA LEU A 115 -27.20 -3.21 11.11
C LEU A 115 -27.79 -1.95 11.76
N GLN A 116 -26.94 -1.02 12.17
CA GLN A 116 -27.39 0.27 12.73
C GLN A 116 -28.16 1.09 11.70
N ASN A 117 -27.68 1.14 10.46
CA ASN A 117 -28.36 1.82 9.35
C ASN A 117 -29.69 1.15 9.00
N HIS A 118 -29.71 -0.18 8.95
CA HIS A 118 -30.95 -0.94 8.71
C HIS A 118 -31.99 -0.64 9.80
N LYS A 119 -31.60 -0.72 11.08
CA LYS A 119 -32.46 -0.37 12.22
C LYS A 119 -33.04 1.05 12.07
N ARG A 120 -32.22 2.04 11.74
CA ARG A 120 -32.67 3.43 11.53
C ARG A 120 -33.70 3.53 10.40
N THR A 121 -33.47 2.84 9.29
CA THR A 121 -34.39 2.83 8.14
C THR A 121 -35.72 2.17 8.49
N THR A 122 -35.69 1.03 9.18
CA THR A 122 -36.90 0.32 9.62
C THR A 122 -37.73 1.16 10.59
N ILE A 123 -37.09 1.85 11.56
CA ILE A 123 -37.77 2.79 12.46
C ILE A 123 -38.47 3.90 11.66
N LYS A 124 -37.78 4.51 10.68
CA LYS A 124 -38.38 5.54 9.82
C LYS A 124 -39.59 5.01 9.03
N GLN A 125 -39.48 3.81 8.47
CA GLN A 125 -40.58 3.17 7.72
C GLN A 125 -41.79 2.87 8.59
N LEU A 126 -41.58 2.36 9.80
CA LEU A 126 -42.65 2.11 10.76
C LEU A 126 -43.32 3.41 11.20
N MET A 127 -42.54 4.44 11.49
CA MET A 127 -43.06 5.76 11.86
C MET A 127 -43.89 6.36 10.72
N HIS A 128 -43.42 6.26 9.47
CA HIS A 128 -44.18 6.70 8.30
C HIS A 128 -45.50 5.92 8.13
N ARG A 129 -45.49 4.60 8.33
CA ARG A 129 -46.70 3.76 8.31
C ARG A 129 -47.70 4.13 9.41
N ILE A 130 -47.23 4.35 10.64
CA ILE A 130 -48.09 4.75 11.77
C ILE A 130 -48.73 6.11 11.48
N LEU A 131 -47.95 7.09 11.02
CA LEU A 131 -48.48 8.41 10.63
C LEU A 131 -49.50 8.31 9.50
N ALA A 132 -49.27 7.44 8.50
CA ALA A 132 -50.23 7.20 7.42
C ALA A 132 -51.53 6.53 7.90
N LEU A 133 -51.46 5.64 8.89
CA LEU A 133 -52.64 5.01 9.50
C LEU A 133 -53.43 6.00 10.37
N LEU A 134 -52.75 6.82 11.17
CA LEU A 134 -53.37 7.86 11.98
C LEU A 134 -53.97 8.99 11.12
N GLY A 135 -53.34 9.33 9.99
CA GLY A 135 -53.83 10.33 9.04
C GLY A 135 -54.99 9.88 8.14
N ARG A 136 -55.27 8.57 8.08
CA ARG A 136 -56.43 7.99 7.37
C ARG A 136 -57.65 7.75 8.26
N SER A 137 -57.59 8.15 9.53
CA SER A 137 -58.69 8.03 10.51
C SER A 137 -59.58 9.29 10.57
N LYS A 138 -59.95 9.85 9.40
CA LYS A 138 -61.01 10.85 9.28
C LYS A 138 -62.01 10.41 8.23
#